data_AF-A0A1J5HJQ0-F1
#
_entry.id   AF-A0A1J5HJQ0-F1
#
_cell.length_a   1.000
_cell.length_b   1.000
_cell.length_c   1.000
_cell.angle_alpha   90.00
_cell.angle_beta   90.00
_cell.angle_gamma   90.00
#
_symmetry.space_group_name_H-M   'P 1'
#
loop_
_entity.id
_entity.type
_entity.pdbx_description
1 polymer ?
#
loop_
_entity_poly.entity_id
_entity_poly.type
_entity_poly.pdbx_seq_one_letter_code
_entity_poly.pdbx_strand_id
1 'polypeptide(L)'
;MQILDFTGCFVLDGRETEEIALRVIVSAGGGGITSGSGSFALPLALVGWSGEGPLSFRLISGEVLTIVVREIDPVEGVAWFLTEGAMPVAGAPDEARRA
;
A
#
# COMPACT_ATOMS: atom_id res chain seq x y z
N MET A 1 -11.58 -10.34 -10.02
CA MET A 1 -10.22 -9.94 -9.61
C MET A 1 -9.89 -8.64 -10.32
N GLN A 2 -9.45 -7.63 -9.59
CA GLN A 2 -9.13 -6.29 -10.10
C GLN A 2 -7.74 -5.89 -9.63
N ILE A 3 -7.07 -5.02 -10.36
CA ILE A 3 -5.79 -4.42 -9.95
C ILE A 3 -6.07 -2.95 -9.61
N LEU A 4 -5.57 -2.50 -8.47
CA LEU A 4 -5.59 -1.12 -8.02
C LEU A 4 -4.14 -0.64 -7.87
N ASP A 5 -3.84 0.49 -8.48
CA ASP A 5 -2.55 1.17 -8.32
C ASP A 5 -2.74 2.33 -7.34
N PHE A 6 -1.85 2.42 -6.36
CA PHE A 6 -1.86 3.47 -5.33
C PHE A 6 -0.51 4.17 -5.29
N THR A 7 -0.51 5.45 -4.92
CA THR A 7 0.71 6.22 -4.70
C THR A 7 0.64 6.86 -3.31
N GLY A 8 1.77 6.83 -2.59
CA GLY A 8 1.82 7.27 -1.20
C GLY A 8 3.16 6.98 -0.54
N CYS A 9 3.21 7.02 0.78
CA CYS A 9 4.43 6.75 1.56
C CYS A 9 4.11 5.86 2.77
N PHE A 10 5.11 5.15 3.28
CA PHE A 10 4.99 4.49 4.58
C PHE A 10 5.19 5.49 5.70
N VAL A 11 4.44 5.30 6.79
CA VAL A 11 4.62 6.04 8.04
C VAL A 11 5.31 5.13 9.03
N LEU A 12 6.60 5.39 9.29
CA LEU A 12 7.47 4.61 10.17
C LEU A 12 7.94 5.51 11.31
N ASP A 13 7.64 5.12 12.56
CA ASP A 13 8.02 5.88 13.76
C ASP A 13 7.66 7.38 13.69
N GLY A 14 6.51 7.70 13.08
CA GLY A 14 6.02 9.06 12.88
C GLY A 14 6.69 9.84 11.75
N ARG A 15 7.52 9.19 10.93
CA ARG A 15 8.16 9.78 9.74
C ARG A 15 7.62 9.15 8.47
N GLU A 16 7.46 9.98 7.45
CA GLU A 16 7.09 9.53 6.11
C GLU A 16 8.34 9.11 5.34
N THR A 17 8.25 7.99 4.61
CA THR A 17 9.27 7.58 3.64
C THR A 17 9.16 8.41 2.35
N GLU A 18 10.04 8.12 1.41
CA GLU A 18 9.84 8.52 0.02
C GLU A 18 8.49 8.04 -0.53
N GLU A 19 7.99 8.77 -1.53
CA GLU A 19 6.82 8.39 -2.29
C GLU A 19 7.11 7.14 -3.12
N ILE A 20 6.22 6.15 -3.04
CA ILE A 20 6.28 4.92 -3.80
C ILE A 20 4.92 4.55 -4.39
N ALA A 21 4.96 3.70 -5.41
CA ALA A 21 3.76 3.09 -5.98
C ALA A 21 3.52 1.70 -5.37
N LEU A 22 2.27 1.41 -5.00
CA LEU A 22 1.80 0.07 -4.66
C LEU A 22 0.88 -0.44 -5.77
N ARG A 23 1.12 -1.66 -6.23
CA ARG A 23 0.19 -2.38 -7.09
C ARG A 23 -0.49 -3.49 -6.29
N VAL A 24 -1.81 -3.37 -6.10
CA VAL A 24 -2.60 -4.29 -5.27
C VAL A 24 -3.57 -5.07 -6.14
N ILE A 25 -3.45 -6.39 -6.11
CA ILE A 25 -4.43 -7.31 -6.67
C ILE A 25 -5.52 -7.52 -5.62
N VAL A 26 -6.76 -7.20 -5.96
CA VAL A 26 -7.91 -7.26 -5.06
C VAL A 26 -8.95 -8.27 -5.54
N SER A 27 -9.56 -8.94 -4.57
CA SER A 27 -10.70 -9.83 -4.78
C SER A 27 -11.95 -9.16 -4.22
N ALA A 28 -12.87 -8.78 -5.10
CA ALA A 28 -14.17 -8.24 -4.72
C ALA A 28 -15.17 -9.38 -4.50
N GLY A 29 -15.77 -9.43 -3.30
CA GLY A 29 -16.97 -10.23 -3.02
C GLY A 29 -18.22 -9.34 -3.06
N GLY A 30 -19.42 -9.92 -2.95
CA GLY A 30 -20.70 -9.19 -3.02
C GLY A 30 -20.91 -8.05 -2.00
N GLY A 31 -19.98 -7.87 -1.05
CA GLY A 31 -19.96 -6.77 -0.08
C GLY A 31 -18.80 -5.77 -0.23
N GLY A 32 -18.04 -5.80 -1.34
CA GLY A 32 -16.91 -4.91 -1.60
C GLY A 32 -15.54 -5.60 -1.61
N ILE A 33 -14.46 -4.80 -1.61
CA ILE A 33 -13.08 -5.27 -1.53
C ILE A 33 -12.67 -5.35 -0.05
N THR A 34 -12.47 -6.56 0.45
CA THR A 34 -12.14 -6.81 1.85
C THR A 34 -10.69 -7.22 2.09
N SER A 35 -9.94 -7.51 1.02
CA SER A 35 -8.52 -7.85 1.09
C SER A 35 -7.86 -7.72 -0.28
N GLY A 36 -6.56 -7.48 -0.27
CA GLY A 36 -5.70 -7.45 -1.44
C GLY A 36 -4.30 -7.95 -1.13
N SER A 37 -3.56 -8.25 -2.17
CA SER A 37 -2.16 -8.66 -2.10
C SER A 37 -1.36 -7.96 -3.19
N GLY A 38 -0.11 -7.64 -2.92
CA GLY A 38 0.70 -6.92 -3.89
C GLY A 38 2.19 -6.97 -3.59
N SER A 39 2.93 -6.19 -4.35
CA SER A 39 4.34 -5.92 -4.10
C SER A 39 4.67 -4.44 -4.26
N PHE A 40 5.80 -4.03 -3.70
CA PHE A 40 6.35 -2.69 -3.83
C PHE A 40 7.88 -2.70 -3.86
N ALA A 41 8.46 -1.67 -4.46
CA ALA A 41 9.91 -1.43 -4.41
C ALA A 41 10.31 -1.02 -2.99
N LEU A 42 11.24 -1.74 -2.39
CA LEU A 42 11.65 -1.61 -0.99
C LEU A 42 12.27 -0.22 -0.72
N PRO A 43 11.61 0.65 0.04
CA PRO A 43 12.17 1.91 0.49
C PRO A 43 13.42 1.69 1.32
N LEU A 44 14.38 2.61 1.26
CA LEU A 44 15.60 2.51 2.08
C LEU A 44 15.29 2.49 3.57
N ALA A 45 14.22 3.19 3.98
CA ALA A 45 13.76 3.21 5.36
C ALA A 45 13.24 1.85 5.87
N LEU A 46 12.91 0.91 4.98
CA LEU A 46 12.48 -0.45 5.32
C LEU A 46 13.61 -1.48 5.20
N VAL A 47 14.81 -1.09 4.76
CA VAL A 47 15.98 -1.99 4.74
C VAL A 47 16.38 -2.33 6.17
N GLY A 48 16.41 -3.62 6.49
CA GLY A 48 16.69 -4.10 7.85
C GLY A 48 15.50 -3.99 8.81
N TRP A 49 14.32 -3.61 8.32
CA TRP A 49 13.09 -3.71 9.10
C TRP A 49 12.79 -5.19 9.41
N SER A 50 12.68 -5.49 10.70
CA SER A 50 12.36 -6.82 11.24
C SER A 50 11.02 -6.82 11.97
N GLY A 51 10.23 -5.75 11.82
CA GLY A 51 9.01 -5.56 12.57
C GLY A 51 7.97 -6.65 12.29
N GLU A 52 7.40 -7.21 13.34
CA GLU A 52 6.35 -8.24 13.24
C GLU A 52 4.94 -7.64 13.02
N GLY A 53 4.84 -6.32 12.82
CA GLY A 53 3.57 -5.59 12.81
C GLY A 53 3.16 -5.01 11.45
N PRO A 54 1.88 -4.65 11.29
CA PRO A 54 1.42 -3.97 10.09
C PRO A 54 2.05 -2.58 9.94
N LEU A 55 2.34 -2.21 8.70
CA LEU A 55 2.78 -0.89 8.30
C LEU A 55 1.59 -0.03 7.88
N SER A 56 1.64 1.25 8.24
CA SER A 56 0.70 2.24 7.72
C SER A 56 1.23 2.82 6.42
N PHE A 57 0.45 2.73 5.35
CA PHE A 57 0.76 3.35 4.07
C PHE A 57 -0.25 4.46 3.78
N ARG A 58 0.22 5.71 3.79
CA ARG A 58 -0.62 6.90 3.58
C ARG A 58 -0.66 7.22 2.09
N LEU A 59 -1.85 7.19 1.51
CA LEU A 59 -2.10 7.60 0.14
C LEU A 59 -1.94 9.12 -0.02
N ILE A 60 -1.64 9.57 -1.23
CA ILE A 60 -1.66 11.01 -1.58
C ILE A 60 -3.05 11.64 -1.31
N SER A 61 -4.13 10.85 -1.38
CA SER A 61 -5.48 11.29 -1.00
C SER A 61 -5.65 11.59 0.50
N GLY A 62 -4.71 11.15 1.33
CA GLY A 62 -4.76 11.24 2.80
C GLY A 62 -5.34 10.00 3.49
N GLU A 63 -5.92 9.07 2.73
CA GLU A 63 -6.39 7.78 3.24
C GLU A 63 -5.21 6.89 3.66
N VAL A 64 -5.44 5.95 4.59
CA VAL A 64 -4.39 5.06 5.10
C VAL A 64 -4.75 3.61 4.82
N LEU A 65 -3.83 2.90 4.17
CA LEU A 65 -3.85 1.46 4.01
C LEU A 65 -3.05 0.80 5.13
N THR A 66 -3.57 -0.31 5.64
CA THR A 66 -2.82 -1.18 6.56
C THR A 66 -2.18 -2.29 5.75
N ILE A 67 -0.85 -2.36 5.78
CA ILE A 67 -0.02 -3.24 4.96
C ILE A 67 0.69 -4.25 5.87
N VAL A 68 0.39 -5.53 5.71
CA VAL A 68 1.10 -6.62 6.38
C VAL A 68 2.14 -7.16 5.42
N VAL A 69 3.41 -6.79 5.64
CA VAL A 69 4.53 -7.33 4.88
C VAL A 69 4.71 -8.81 5.22
N ARG A 70 4.83 -9.65 4.20
CA ARG A 70 4.97 -11.10 4.33
C ARG A 70 6.38 -11.57 4.03
N GLU A 71 7.01 -10.95 3.06
CA GLU A 71 8.32 -11.32 2.58
C GLU A 71 9.03 -10.09 2.03
N ILE A 72 10.35 -10.02 2.24
CA ILE A 72 11.22 -8.98 1.70
C ILE A 72 12.37 -9.69 0.99
N ASP A 73 12.58 -9.37 -0.27
CA ASP A 73 13.81 -9.69 -1.00
C ASP A 73 14.69 -8.43 -1.04
N PRO A 74 15.72 -8.35 -0.17
CA PRO A 74 16.62 -7.21 -0.16
C PRO A 74 17.61 -7.22 -1.35
N VAL A 75 17.77 -8.33 -2.06
CA VAL A 75 18.64 -8.44 -3.25
C VAL A 75 17.94 -7.84 -4.46
N GLU A 76 16.66 -8.16 -4.66
CA GLU A 76 15.84 -7.56 -5.72
C GLU A 76 15.28 -6.18 -5.34
N GLY A 77 15.31 -5.83 -4.05
CA GLY A 77 14.76 -4.58 -3.55
C GLY A 77 13.24 -4.54 -3.63
N VAL A 78 12.58 -5.66 -3.35
CA VAL A 78 11.12 -5.83 -3.44
C VAL A 78 10.57 -6.42 -2.14
N ALA A 79 9.35 -6.02 -1.78
CA ALA A 79 8.61 -6.64 -0.69
C ALA A 79 7.20 -7.03 -1.14
N TRP A 80 6.70 -8.14 -0.60
CA TRP A 80 5.34 -8.64 -0.82
C TRP A 80 4.49 -8.47 0.42
N PHE A 81 3.21 -8.17 0.21
CA PHE A 81 2.31 -7.82 1.30
C PHE A 81 0.88 -8.29 1.08
N LEU A 82 0.13 -8.31 2.18
CA LEU A 82 -1.33 -8.36 2.20
C LEU A 82 -1.87 -7.03 2.75
N THR A 83 -3.03 -6.61 2.30
CA THR A 83 -3.76 -5.51 2.91
C THR A 83 -4.71 -6.03 3.97
N GLU A 84 -4.90 -5.24 5.02
CA GLU A 84 -5.86 -5.53 6.08
C GLU A 84 -6.97 -4.47 6.10
N GLY A 85 -8.22 -4.93 6.24
CA GLY A 85 -9.39 -4.07 6.33
C GLY A 85 -9.99 -3.66 4.98
N ALA A 86 -10.87 -2.67 5.03
CA ALA A 86 -11.53 -2.13 3.84
C ALA A 86 -10.52 -1.38 2.98
N MET A 87 -10.46 -1.75 1.70
CA MET A 87 -9.66 -1.00 0.73
C MET A 87 -10.42 0.25 0.29
N PRO A 88 -9.76 1.42 0.20
CA PRO A 88 -10.34 2.59 -0.42
C PRO A 88 -10.69 2.23 -1.85
N VAL A 89 -11.95 2.47 -2.21
CA VAL A 89 -12.43 2.26 -3.57
C VAL A 89 -11.77 3.36 -4.39
N ALA A 90 -10.87 2.99 -5.30
CA ALA A 90 -10.34 3.92 -6.28
C ALA A 90 -11.53 4.49 -7.08
N GLY A 91 -11.97 5.68 -6.66
CA GLY A 91 -13.25 6.27 -7.02
C GLY A 91 -13.09 7.73 -7.36
N ALA A 92 -12.26 7.98 -8.38
CA ALA A 92 -12.38 9.01 -9.42
C ALA A 92 -10.96 9.49 -9.82
N PRO A 93 -10.62 9.51 -11.11
CA PRO A 93 -9.53 10.35 -11.58
C PRO A 93 -9.81 11.80 -11.16
N ASP A 94 -8.73 12.53 -10.92
CA ASP A 94 -8.62 13.92 -10.47
C ASP A 94 -9.29 14.94 -11.43
N GLU A 95 -10.60 14.83 -11.69
CA GLU A 95 -11.38 15.84 -12.44
C GLU A 95 -11.94 16.95 -11.54
N ALA A 96 -11.88 16.81 -10.21
CA ALA A 96 -12.43 17.79 -9.27
C ALA A 96 -11.49 18.97 -8.94
N ARG A 97 -10.28 19.05 -9.51
CA ARG A 97 -9.29 20.10 -9.20
C ARG A 97 -9.16 21.20 -10.27
N ARG A 98 -10.05 21.23 -11.27
CA ARG A 98 -10.11 22.28 -12.32
C ARG A 98 -11.50 22.90 -12.47
N ALA A 99 -12.16 23.25 -11.36
CA ALA A 99 -13.34 24.13 -11.35
C ALA A 99 -13.02 25.42 -10.58
#